data_AF-A0A7X0L2I0-F1
#
_entry.id   AF-A0A7X0L2I0-F1
#
_cell.length_a   1.000
_cell.length_b   1.000
_cell.length_c   1.000
_cell.angle_alpha   90.00
_cell.angle_beta   90.00
_cell.angle_gamma   90.00
#
_symmetry.space_group_name_H-M   'P 1'
#
loop_
_entity.id
_entity.type
_entity.pdbx_description
1 polymer ?
#
loop_
_entity_poly.entity_id
_entity_poly.type
_entity_poly.pdbx_seq_one_letter_code
_entity_poly.pdbx_strand_id
1 'polypeptide(L)'
;MDLESITRWEDYSRAKDEMFVHTDIPEAPWYVVDSDDKRRARINMIAHLLSTIPYRTVEPPRLPLPERPPPKGYERPPRDMQTYVPDHSASLL
;
A
#
# COMPACT_ATOMS: atom_id res chain seq x y z
N MET A 1 -20.16 -13.56 -0.41
CA MET A 1 -20.54 -13.39 1.01
C MET A 1 -20.37 -14.76 1.64
N ASP A 2 -19.63 -14.85 2.74
CA ASP A 2 -19.42 -16.11 3.45
C ASP A 2 -20.60 -16.38 4.40
N LEU A 3 -21.37 -17.42 4.13
CA LEU A 3 -22.63 -17.70 4.81
C LEU A 3 -22.41 -18.35 6.19
N GLU A 4 -21.38 -19.17 6.34
CA GLU A 4 -21.06 -19.84 7.61
C GLU A 4 -20.59 -18.83 8.66
N SER A 5 -19.94 -17.75 8.22
CA SER A 5 -19.53 -16.68 9.12
C SER A 5 -20.71 -15.93 9.77
N ILE A 6 -21.87 -15.89 9.11
CA ILE A 6 -23.07 -15.20 9.60
C ILE A 6 -23.66 -15.96 10.79
N THR A 7 -23.74 -17.29 10.71
CA THR A 7 -24.30 -18.13 11.79
C THR A 7 -23.41 -18.15 13.04
N ARG A 8 -22.12 -17.80 12.89
CA ARG A 8 -21.12 -17.74 13.96
C ARG A 8 -20.78 -16.32 14.41
N TRP A 9 -21.60 -15.33 14.07
CA TRP A 9 -21.33 -13.93 14.37
C TRP A 9 -21.05 -13.68 15.86
N GLU A 10 -21.85 -14.27 16.75
CA GLU A 10 -21.67 -14.13 18.20
C GLU A 10 -20.38 -14.79 18.69
N ASP A 11 -20.04 -15.98 18.17
CA ASP A 11 -18.83 -16.70 18.54
C ASP A 11 -17.57 -15.91 18.14
N TYR A 12 -17.55 -15.34 16.93
CA TYR A 12 -16.46 -14.46 16.49
C TYR A 12 -16.37 -13.18 17.31
N SER A 13 -17.52 -12.60 17.67
CA SER A 13 -17.56 -11.40 18.52
C SER A 13 -16.96 -11.68 19.90
N ARG A 14 -17.33 -12.80 20.53
CA ARG A 14 -16.78 -13.23 21.82
C ARG A 14 -15.28 -13.50 21.74
N ALA A 15 -14.85 -14.24 20.72
CA ALA A 15 -13.43 -14.54 20.51
C ALA A 15 -12.59 -13.26 20.31
N LYS A 16 -13.14 -12.28 19.57
CA LYS A 16 -12.52 -10.96 19.40
C LYS A 16 -12.39 -10.26 20.75
N ASP A 17 -13.46 -10.19 21.55
CA ASP A 17 -13.42 -9.52 22.85
C ASP A 17 -12.43 -10.20 23.82
N GLU A 18 -12.38 -11.54 23.87
CA GLU A 18 -11.37 -12.29 24.64
C GLU A 18 -9.93 -11.98 24.19
N MET A 19 -9.70 -11.88 22.89
CA MET A 19 -8.40 -11.47 22.33
C MET A 19 -8.01 -10.07 22.82
N PHE A 20 -8.94 -9.09 22.78
CA PHE A 20 -8.68 -7.74 23.29
C PHE A 20 -8.31 -7.76 24.77
N VAL A 21 -9.08 -8.45 25.61
CA VAL A 21 -8.84 -8.54 27.07
C VAL A 21 -7.43 -9.04 27.40
N HIS A 22 -6.90 -9.98 26.61
CA HIS A 22 -5.62 -10.63 26.90
C HIS A 22 -4.42 -10.03 26.16
N THR A 23 -4.62 -9.30 25.07
CA THR A 23 -3.53 -8.86 24.19
C THR A 23 -3.46 -7.36 23.96
N ASP A 24 -4.47 -6.59 24.36
CA ASP A 24 -4.43 -5.13 24.31
C ASP A 24 -3.64 -4.58 25.50
N ILE A 25 -2.33 -4.37 25.28
CA ILE A 25 -1.40 -3.87 26.30
C ILE A 25 -0.80 -2.53 25.89
N PRO A 26 -0.37 -1.67 26.84
CA PRO A 26 0.16 -0.34 26.53
C PRO A 26 1.34 -0.32 25.53
N GLU A 27 2.19 -1.35 25.54
CA GLU A 27 3.34 -1.49 24.65
C GLU A 27 2.96 -1.95 23.24
N ALA A 28 1.79 -2.57 23.07
CA ALA A 28 1.29 -3.13 21.82
C ALA A 28 -0.24 -2.99 21.74
N PRO A 29 -0.77 -1.75 21.65
CA PRO A 29 -2.21 -1.51 21.69
C PRO A 29 -2.88 -1.95 20.40
N TRP A 30 -4.12 -2.44 20.53
CA TRP A 30 -5.03 -2.64 19.41
C TRP A 30 -5.81 -1.36 19.09
N TYR A 31 -5.87 -1.01 17.80
CA TYR A 31 -6.67 0.12 17.31
C TYR A 31 -7.86 -0.37 16.49
N VAL A 32 -9.07 0.00 16.90
CA VAL A 32 -10.31 -0.35 16.19
C VAL A 32 -10.62 0.69 15.12
N VAL A 33 -10.85 0.25 13.88
CA VAL A 33 -11.23 1.10 12.76
C VAL A 33 -12.63 0.73 12.30
N ASP A 34 -13.56 1.68 12.37
CA ASP A 34 -14.90 1.53 11.80
C ASP A 34 -14.81 1.39 10.27
N SER A 35 -15.43 0.33 9.74
CA SER A 35 -15.27 -0.12 8.37
C SER A 35 -16.54 -0.14 7.52
N ASP A 36 -17.67 0.34 8.07
CA ASP A 36 -18.95 0.42 7.34
C ASP A 36 -18.83 1.29 6.08
N ASP A 37 -18.15 2.44 6.18
CA ASP A 37 -17.69 3.24 5.04
C ASP A 37 -16.22 2.92 4.72
N LYS A 38 -16.01 2.13 3.65
CA LYS A 38 -14.69 1.70 3.20
C LYS A 38 -13.73 2.85 2.89
N ARG A 39 -14.22 3.99 2.39
CA ARG A 39 -13.35 5.12 2.05
C ARG A 39 -12.87 5.79 3.33
N ARG A 40 -13.78 6.03 4.28
CA ARG A 40 -13.44 6.63 5.59
C ARG A 40 -12.52 5.73 6.39
N ALA A 41 -12.79 4.43 6.43
CA ALA A 41 -11.96 3.44 7.11
C ALA A 41 -10.50 3.50 6.64
N ARG A 42 -10.28 3.50 5.32
CA ARG A 42 -8.94 3.57 4.73
C ARG A 42 -8.22 4.86 5.07
N ILE A 43 -8.90 6.00 4.95
CA ILE A 43 -8.32 7.31 5.25
C ILE A 43 -7.94 7.39 6.74
N ASN A 44 -8.84 6.97 7.64
CA ASN A 44 -8.61 7.00 9.08
C ASN A 44 -7.44 6.08 9.48
N MET A 45 -7.39 4.86 8.94
CA MET A 45 -6.29 3.93 9.21
C MET A 45 -4.95 4.48 8.74
N ILE A 46 -4.87 5.00 7.50
CA ILE A 46 -3.63 5.57 6.95
C ILE A 46 -3.19 6.78 7.78
N ALA A 47 -4.12 7.69 8.11
CA ALA A 47 -3.82 8.87 8.91
C ALA A 47 -3.30 8.50 10.30
N HIS A 48 -3.95 7.54 10.97
CA HIS A 48 -3.51 7.04 12.28
C HIS A 48 -2.10 6.43 12.19
N LEU A 49 -1.85 5.52 11.24
CA LEU A 49 -0.55 4.88 11.06
C LEU A 49 0.58 5.89 10.79
N LEU A 50 0.34 6.88 9.94
CA LEU A 50 1.33 7.91 9.65
C LEU A 50 1.58 8.84 10.84
N SER A 51 0.61 8.99 11.76
CA SER A 51 0.78 9.79 12.97
C SER A 51 1.55 9.09 14.08
N THR A 52 1.56 7.74 14.10
CA THR A 52 2.22 6.95 15.15
C THR A 52 3.68 6.65 14.83
N ILE A 53 4.06 6.68 13.55
CA ILE A 53 5.44 6.45 13.12
C ILE A 53 6.12 7.81 12.90
N PRO A 54 7.27 8.10 13.57
CA PRO A 54 8.02 9.32 13.32
C PRO A 54 8.68 9.24 11.94
N TYR A 55 7.94 9.65 10.92
CA TYR A 55 8.42 9.65 9.54
C TYR A 55 9.53 10.70 9.40
N ARG A 56 10.64 10.25 8.81
CA ARG A 56 11.73 11.14 8.37
C ARG A 56 12.03 10.85 6.93
N THR A 57 12.42 11.88 6.19
CA THR A 57 12.98 11.70 4.86
C THR A 57 14.22 10.82 4.95
N VAL A 58 14.22 9.74 4.17
CA VAL A 58 15.37 8.84 4.03
C VAL A 58 15.95 9.09 2.65
N GLU A 59 17.22 9.50 2.61
CA GLU A 59 17.95 9.63 1.34
C GLU A 59 18.07 8.26 0.69
N PRO A 60 17.60 8.08 -0.55
CA PRO A 60 17.78 6.82 -1.26
C PRO A 60 19.28 6.55 -1.46
N PRO A 61 19.72 5.28 -1.39
CA PRO A 61 21.11 4.96 -1.65
C PRO A 61 21.46 5.36 -3.09
N ARG A 62 22.51 6.17 -3.25
CA ARG A 62 23.06 6.46 -4.57
C ARG A 62 23.73 5.18 -5.09
N LEU A 63 23.03 4.47 -5.97
CA LEU A 63 23.63 3.34 -6.68
C LEU A 63 24.60 3.90 -7.73
N PRO A 64 25.87 3.45 -7.77
CA PRO A 64 26.77 3.83 -8.84
C PRO A 64 26.22 3.25 -10.15
N LEU A 65 25.80 4.14 -11.05
CA LEU A 65 25.44 3.73 -12.40
C LEU A 65 26.73 3.36 -13.14
N PRO A 66 26.81 2.19 -13.78
CA PRO A 66 27.94 1.86 -14.62
C PRO A 66 28.00 2.83 -15.80
N GLU A 67 29.21 3.12 -16.27
CA GLU A 67 29.37 3.85 -17.53
C GLU A 67 28.72 3.08 -18.67
N ARG A 68 28.07 3.82 -19.58
CA ARG A 68 27.47 3.21 -20.77
C ARG A 68 28.60 2.60 -21.60
N PRO A 69 28.54 1.30 -21.93
CA PRO A 69 29.54 0.69 -22.80
C PRO A 69 29.52 1.37 -24.18
N PRO A 70 30.64 1.37 -24.91
CA PRO A 70 30.69 1.94 -26.25
C PRO A 70 29.67 1.26 -27.16
N PRO A 71 29.08 2.00 -28.13
CA PRO A 71 28.11 1.45 -29.05
C PRO A 71 28.72 0.30 -29.85
N LYS A 72 28.05 -0.86 -29.87
CA LYS A 72 28.45 -2.04 -30.65
C LYS A 72 28.04 -1.97 -32.14
N GLY A 73 27.71 -0.77 -32.65
CA GLY A 73 27.22 -0.58 -34.02
C GLY A 73 25.74 -0.91 -34.24
N TYR A 74 24.95 -1.06 -33.16
CA TYR A 74 23.50 -1.25 -33.28
C TYR A 74 22.80 0.05 -33.71
N GLU A 75 22.16 0.03 -34.87
CA GLU A 75 21.24 1.08 -35.31
C GLU A 75 19.81 0.72 -34.88
N ARG A 76 19.21 1.61 -34.07
CA ARG A 76 17.83 1.43 -33.64
C ARG A 76 16.89 1.70 -34.82
N PRO A 77 15.89 0.84 -35.08
CA PRO A 77 14.88 1.12 -36.09
C PRO A 77 14.18 2.47 -35.84
N PRO A 78 13.74 3.15 -36.91
CA PRO A 78 12.95 4.37 -36.81
C PRO A 78 11.77 4.21 -35.83
N ARG A 79 11.52 5.24 -35.03
CA ARG A 79 10.52 5.18 -33.95
C ARG A 79 9.10 4.97 -34.50
N ASP A 80 8.80 5.56 -35.64
CA ASP A 80 7.55 5.45 -36.40
C ASP A 80 7.22 4.01 -36.84
N MET A 81 8.17 3.08 -36.83
CA MET A 81 7.90 1.65 -37.04
C MET A 81 7.32 0.94 -35.81
N GLN A 82 7.19 1.62 -34.67
CA GLN A 82 6.67 1.05 -33.42
C GLN A 82 5.26 1.59 -33.13
N THR A 83 4.34 0.70 -32.78
CA THR A 83 3.02 1.09 -32.29
C THR A 83 3.13 1.58 -30.86
N TYR A 84 3.01 2.90 -30.66
CA TYR A 84 3.02 3.49 -29.32
C TYR A 84 1.63 3.50 -28.69
N VAL A 85 1.59 3.27 -27.38
CA VAL A 85 0.38 3.52 -26.57
C VAL A 85 0.19 5.03 -26.45
N PRO A 86 -1.05 5.55 -26.52
CA PRO A 86 -1.30 6.98 -26.33
C PRO A 86 -0.75 7.49 -25.00
N ASP A 87 -0.07 8.63 -25.04
CA ASP A 87 0.44 9.29 -23.84
C ASP A 87 -0.69 10.07 -23.15
N HIS A 88 -1.47 9.36 -22.32
CA HIS A 88 -2.52 9.96 -21.53
C HIS A 88 -1.98 10.88 -20.42
N SER A 89 -0.75 10.66 -19.95
CA SER A 89 -0.17 11.45 -18.85
C SER A 89 0.10 12.89 -19.26
N ALA A 90 0.49 13.12 -20.51
CA ALA A 90 0.68 14.45 -21.07
C ALA A 90 -0.62 15.28 -21.11
N SER A 91 -1.80 14.65 -21.03
CA SER A 91 -3.09 15.35 -21.04
C SER A 91 -3.60 15.78 -19.66
N LEU A 92 -2.93 15.33 -18.60
CA LEU A 92 -3.31 15.57 -17.20
C LEU A 92 -2.42 16.61 -16.49
N LEU A 93 -1.37 17.10 -17.17
CA LEU A 93 -0.48 18.18 -16.74
C LEU A 93 -0.84 19.48 -17.46
#